data_AF-A0A9D9D5K6-F1
#
_entry.id   AF-A0A9D9D5K6-F1
#
_cell.length_a   1.000
_cell.length_b   1.000
_cell.length_c   1.000
_cell.angle_alpha   90.00
_cell.angle_beta   90.00
_cell.angle_gamma   90.00
#
_symmetry.space_group_name_H-M   'P 1'
#
loop_
_entity.id
_entity.type
_entity.pdbx_description
1 polymer ?
#
loop_
_entity_poly.entity_id
_entity_poly.type
_entity_poly.pdbx_seq_one_letter_code
_entity_poly.pdbx_strand_id
1 'polypeptide(L)'
;MRNKKIVILFSGLTLACCGATPFIDNIIHNGGGDSSAVSIGDPTLTNTYIDIPTKSVTELIDEGDFKTVLFAASSYFYNEAQHIHGVAEGNVAASVMGIPYNQHVVSRRTVNDEDTFFETTAVSAFVKSSEQRYVNSNSYLVRYGYDVSENGANYENSQVAVFSKENYLNRYGHFNRDLFNYVINDYSFVSGEFVSQDNGLYKFHFILNPDYAAEAYKREVAYMGGASSYPIFSKTELDLTIDSSYKAQ
;
A
#
# COMPACT_ATOMS: atom_id res chain seq x y z
N MET A 1 -27.21 -17.64 -18.67
CA MET A 1 -25.74 -17.57 -18.69
C MET A 1 -25.27 -17.45 -17.26
N ARG A 2 -24.39 -18.35 -16.83
CA ARG A 2 -24.02 -18.55 -15.43
C ARG A 2 -22.86 -17.61 -15.10
N ASN A 3 -23.15 -16.51 -14.40
CA ASN A 3 -22.13 -15.57 -13.90
C ASN A 3 -21.16 -16.33 -13.00
N LYS A 4 -19.95 -16.59 -13.49
CA LYS A 4 -18.87 -17.14 -12.69
C LYS A 4 -18.25 -15.98 -11.91
N LYS A 5 -18.71 -15.77 -10.67
CA LYS A 5 -17.98 -14.97 -9.69
C LYS A 5 -16.72 -15.74 -9.33
N ILE A 6 -15.55 -15.19 -9.67
CA ILE A 6 -14.27 -15.72 -9.22
C ILE A 6 -14.03 -15.11 -7.84
N VAL A 7 -13.91 -15.99 -6.85
CA VAL A 7 -13.55 -15.65 -5.46
C VAL A 7 -12.07 -15.95 -5.32
N ILE A 8 -11.27 -14.96 -4.91
CA ILE A 8 -9.83 -15.14 -4.69
C ILE A 8 -9.53 -14.82 -3.23
N LEU A 9 -8.87 -15.76 -2.56
CA LEU A 9 -8.39 -15.67 -1.19
C LEU A 9 -6.94 -15.17 -1.18
N PHE A 10 -6.67 -14.21 -0.29
CA PHE A 10 -5.33 -13.84 0.11
C PHE A 10 -4.97 -14.43 1.48
N SER A 11 -3.69 -14.69 1.67
CA SER A 11 -3.00 -14.82 2.95
C SER A 11 -1.56 -14.33 2.69
N GLY A 12 -1.19 -13.17 3.22
CA GLY A 12 0.13 -12.58 3.04
C GLY A 12 0.48 -11.75 4.25
N LEU A 13 1.60 -12.11 4.89
CA LEU A 13 2.07 -11.51 6.14
C LEU A 13 2.51 -10.06 5.88
N THR A 14 1.68 -9.10 6.25
CA THR A 14 2.08 -7.70 6.34
C THR A 14 2.84 -7.51 7.65
N LEU A 15 4.14 -7.24 7.59
CA LEU A 15 4.87 -6.69 8.75
C LEU A 15 4.53 -5.20 8.81
N ALA A 16 4.10 -4.76 9.99
CA ALA A 16 3.34 -3.54 10.19
C ALA A 16 4.05 -2.26 9.78
N CYS A 17 5.37 -2.22 9.62
CA CYS A 17 6.07 -1.01 9.14
C CYS A 17 6.02 -0.78 7.62
N CYS A 18 5.49 -1.72 6.83
CA CYS A 18 5.66 -1.70 5.38
C CYS A 18 4.34 -1.90 4.67
N GLY A 19 3.78 -0.81 4.13
CA GLY A 19 2.70 -0.83 3.15
C GLY A 19 3.00 -1.58 1.85
N ALA A 20 3.90 -2.58 1.80
CA ALA A 20 3.76 -3.63 0.80
C ALA A 20 2.54 -4.42 1.18
N THR A 21 1.51 -4.29 0.38
CA THR A 21 0.82 -5.53 0.06
C THR A 21 1.56 -6.23 -1.05
N PRO A 22 1.72 -7.56 -0.96
CA PRO A 22 2.05 -8.35 -2.12
C PRO A 22 1.04 -7.98 -3.21
N PHE A 23 1.51 -7.32 -4.25
CA PHE A 23 0.76 -7.11 -5.46
C PHE A 23 0.25 -8.49 -5.91
N ILE A 24 -1.06 -8.73 -5.90
CA ILE A 24 -1.68 -9.78 -6.70
C ILE A 24 -2.96 -9.19 -7.25
N ASP A 25 -3.03 -9.05 -8.57
CA ASP A 25 -4.21 -9.47 -9.28
C ASP A 25 -3.85 -9.89 -10.71
N ASN A 26 -4.63 -10.84 -11.23
CA ASN A 26 -4.58 -11.34 -12.58
C ASN A 26 -4.58 -10.17 -13.58
N ILE A 27 -3.42 -9.76 -14.08
CA ILE A 27 -3.35 -8.86 -15.24
C ILE A 27 -3.85 -9.66 -16.44
N ILE A 28 -5.15 -9.85 -16.64
CA ILE A 28 -5.66 -10.42 -17.88
C ILE A 28 -5.65 -9.31 -18.92
N HIS A 29 -4.89 -9.50 -19.99
CA HIS A 29 -4.89 -8.66 -21.19
C HIS A 29 -6.19 -8.78 -22.03
N ASN A 30 -7.34 -8.99 -21.40
CA ASN A 30 -8.65 -8.98 -22.02
C ASN A 30 -9.64 -8.32 -21.07
N GLY A 31 -10.27 -7.26 -21.58
CA GLY A 31 -11.17 -6.31 -20.91
C GLY A 31 -11.87 -6.83 -19.66
N GLY A 32 -11.58 -6.16 -18.54
CA GLY A 32 -12.20 -6.42 -17.24
C GLY A 32 -11.81 -5.44 -16.14
N GLY A 33 -10.71 -4.69 -16.29
CA GLY A 33 -10.32 -3.63 -15.35
C GLY A 33 -11.24 -2.40 -15.40
N ASP A 34 -11.26 -1.63 -14.31
CA ASP A 34 -11.96 -0.35 -14.28
C ASP A 34 -11.21 0.65 -15.17
N SER A 35 -11.94 1.33 -16.06
CA SER A 35 -11.40 2.39 -16.93
C SER A 35 -11.25 3.72 -16.22
N SER A 36 -11.84 3.85 -15.02
CA SER A 36 -11.82 5.04 -14.19
C SER A 36 -11.18 4.76 -12.84
N ALA A 37 -10.52 5.76 -12.30
CA ALA A 37 -10.20 5.78 -10.87
C ALA A 37 -11.02 6.91 -10.26
N VAL A 38 -11.49 6.70 -9.03
CA VAL A 38 -12.24 7.73 -8.29
C VAL A 38 -11.41 9.01 -8.15
N SER A 39 -12.11 10.15 -8.09
CA SER A 39 -11.50 11.48 -8.02
C SER A 39 -10.52 11.61 -6.86
N ILE A 40 -9.41 12.32 -7.10
CA ILE A 40 -8.53 12.77 -6.02
C ILE A 40 -9.34 13.69 -5.11
N GLY A 41 -9.26 13.43 -3.80
CA GLY A 41 -9.96 14.21 -2.78
C GLY A 41 -11.35 13.70 -2.43
N ASP A 42 -11.77 12.52 -2.93
CA ASP A 42 -12.91 11.81 -2.38
C ASP A 42 -12.65 11.47 -0.89
N PRO A 43 -13.49 11.93 0.05
CA PRO A 43 -13.27 11.70 1.47
C PRO A 43 -13.28 10.22 1.85
N THR A 44 -13.99 9.37 1.10
CA THR A 44 -14.00 7.92 1.31
C THR A 44 -12.66 7.26 0.99
N LEU A 45 -11.77 7.98 0.31
CA LEU A 45 -10.42 7.55 -0.07
C LEU A 45 -9.32 8.26 0.73
N THR A 46 -9.69 8.87 1.86
CA THR A 46 -8.74 9.51 2.77
C THR A 46 -8.64 8.73 4.07
N ASN A 47 -7.42 8.64 4.61
CA ASN A 47 -7.17 8.03 5.90
C ASN A 47 -7.87 8.82 7.01
N THR A 48 -8.40 8.10 7.99
CA THR A 48 -8.89 8.66 9.24
C THR A 48 -7.79 8.55 10.29
N TYR A 49 -7.43 9.69 10.88
CA TYR A 49 -6.54 9.73 12.05
C TYR A 49 -7.31 10.17 13.28
N ILE A 50 -7.01 9.54 14.39
CA ILE A 50 -7.63 9.77 15.70
C ILE A 50 -6.55 10.17 16.70
N ASP A 51 -6.97 10.78 17.81
CA ASP A 51 -6.10 10.92 18.98
C ASP A 51 -5.75 9.53 19.51
N ILE A 52 -4.50 9.36 19.97
CA ILE A 52 -4.06 8.09 20.56
C ILE A 52 -4.94 7.78 21.79
N PRO A 53 -5.60 6.61 21.82
CA PRO A 53 -6.51 6.27 22.91
C PRO A 53 -5.79 6.23 24.26
N THR A 54 -6.49 6.64 25.31
CA THR A 54 -6.02 6.46 26.70
C THR A 54 -6.18 5.02 27.19
N LYS A 55 -7.07 4.25 26.55
CA LYS A 55 -7.23 2.81 26.80
C LYS A 55 -5.97 2.08 26.38
N SER A 56 -5.61 1.03 27.12
CA SER A 56 -4.56 0.11 26.71
C SER A 56 -5.02 -0.81 25.57
N VAL A 57 -4.04 -1.37 24.84
CA VAL A 57 -4.32 -2.36 23.79
C VAL A 57 -5.11 -3.56 24.33
N THR A 58 -4.81 -4.01 25.54
CA THR A 58 -5.54 -5.11 26.20
C THR A 58 -7.01 -4.77 26.46
N GLU A 59 -7.30 -3.56 26.96
CA GLU A 59 -8.70 -3.14 27.16
C GLU A 59 -9.48 -3.13 25.85
N LEU A 60 -8.87 -2.66 24.75
CA LEU A 60 -9.52 -2.68 23.43
C LEU A 60 -9.73 -4.10 22.90
N ILE A 61 -8.81 -5.02 23.19
CA ILE A 61 -8.97 -6.44 22.87
C ILE A 61 -10.17 -7.03 23.63
N ASP A 62 -10.25 -6.78 24.95
CA ASP A 62 -11.33 -7.29 25.80
C ASP A 62 -12.71 -6.75 25.39
N GLU A 63 -12.76 -5.52 24.88
CA GLU A 63 -13.97 -4.89 24.34
C GLU A 63 -14.29 -5.31 22.89
N GLY A 64 -13.34 -5.94 22.19
CA GLY A 64 -13.46 -6.27 20.76
C GLY A 64 -13.37 -5.06 19.83
N ASP A 65 -12.84 -3.92 20.29
CA ASP A 65 -12.71 -2.68 19.50
C ASP A 65 -11.41 -2.66 18.68
N PHE A 66 -11.33 -3.57 17.72
CA PHE A 66 -10.18 -3.69 16.83
C PHE A 66 -10.07 -2.53 15.83
N LYS A 67 -11.18 -1.85 15.53
CA LYS A 67 -11.17 -0.66 14.66
C LYS A 67 -10.32 0.44 15.28
N THR A 68 -10.53 0.71 16.57
CA THR A 68 -9.74 1.70 17.31
C THR A 68 -8.26 1.30 17.35
N VAL A 69 -7.93 0.01 17.49
CA VAL A 69 -6.53 -0.46 17.41
C VAL A 69 -5.89 -0.11 16.06
N LEU A 70 -6.54 -0.44 14.95
CA LEU A 70 -6.03 -0.15 13.60
C LEU A 70 -5.86 1.35 13.37
N PHE A 71 -6.84 2.15 13.79
CA PHE A 71 -6.83 3.60 13.60
C PHE A 71 -5.77 4.26 14.48
N ALA A 72 -5.60 3.80 15.72
CA ALA A 72 -4.56 4.28 16.63
C ALA A 72 -3.16 3.98 16.08
N ALA A 73 -2.92 2.79 15.53
CA ALA A 73 -1.63 2.45 14.94
C ALA A 73 -1.32 3.31 13.70
N SER A 74 -2.30 3.49 12.81
CA SER A 74 -2.17 4.39 11.65
C SER A 74 -1.90 5.83 12.07
N SER A 75 -2.58 6.31 13.11
CA SER A 75 -2.44 7.68 13.64
C SER A 75 -1.10 7.89 14.33
N TYR A 76 -0.64 6.92 15.12
CA TYR A 76 0.67 6.97 15.75
C TYR A 76 1.76 7.10 14.69
N PHE A 77 1.70 6.26 13.64
CA PHE A 77 2.66 6.32 12.56
C PHE A 77 2.67 7.68 11.85
N TYR A 78 1.50 8.22 11.54
CA TYR A 78 1.41 9.46 10.78
C TYR A 78 1.83 10.70 11.57
N ASN A 79 1.51 10.74 12.88
CA ASN A 79 1.71 11.90 13.74
C ASN A 79 3.03 11.86 14.53
N GLU A 80 3.47 10.68 14.99
CA GLU A 80 4.53 10.55 16.00
C GLU A 80 5.81 9.89 15.47
N ALA A 81 5.73 9.09 14.41
CA ALA A 81 6.89 8.37 13.90
C ALA A 81 7.76 9.27 13.00
N GLN A 82 8.80 9.88 13.60
CA GLN A 82 9.67 10.85 12.92
C GLN A 82 10.71 10.22 11.98
N HIS A 83 11.08 8.96 12.21
CA HIS A 83 12.10 8.25 11.42
C HIS A 83 11.68 6.81 11.18
N ILE A 84 11.17 6.55 9.99
CA ILE A 84 10.72 5.23 9.58
C ILE A 84 11.57 4.76 8.43
N HIS A 85 11.96 3.49 8.48
CA HIS A 85 12.42 2.75 7.32
C HIS A 85 11.53 1.54 7.10
N GLY A 86 11.13 1.29 5.85
CA GLY A 86 10.32 0.14 5.48
C GLY A 86 10.82 -0.51 4.21
N VAL A 87 10.76 -1.85 4.16
CA VAL A 87 10.99 -2.66 2.96
C VAL A 87 9.78 -3.54 2.69
N ALA A 88 9.39 -3.55 1.44
CA ALA A 88 8.16 -4.08 0.93
C ALA A 88 8.52 -5.01 -0.23
N GLU A 89 8.12 -6.28 -0.22
CA GLU A 89 8.48 -7.22 -1.29
C GLU A 89 7.32 -8.18 -1.59
N GLY A 90 7.10 -8.46 -2.87
CA GLY A 90 6.04 -9.35 -3.30
C GLY A 90 6.22 -9.88 -4.72
N ASN A 91 5.52 -10.98 -5.01
CA ASN A 91 5.40 -11.55 -6.35
C ASN A 91 3.95 -11.41 -6.84
N VAL A 92 3.79 -10.89 -8.05
CA VAL A 92 2.51 -10.64 -8.72
C VAL A 92 2.32 -11.65 -9.83
N ALA A 93 1.19 -12.35 -9.83
CA ALA A 93 0.76 -13.09 -11.00
C ALA A 93 0.09 -12.13 -12.00
N ALA A 94 0.60 -12.07 -13.23
CA ALA A 94 0.15 -11.18 -14.29
C ALA A 94 0.01 -11.93 -15.61
N SER A 95 -0.58 -11.30 -16.63
CA SER A 95 -0.66 -11.85 -17.99
C SER A 95 -0.61 -10.77 -19.09
N VAL A 96 0.09 -11.10 -20.18
CA VAL A 96 0.09 -10.29 -21.42
C VAL A 96 -0.43 -11.15 -22.55
N MET A 97 -1.47 -10.68 -23.24
CA MET A 97 -2.18 -11.40 -24.31
C MET A 97 -2.57 -12.85 -23.94
N GLY A 98 -2.92 -13.10 -22.66
CA GLY A 98 -3.28 -14.43 -22.16
C GLY A 98 -2.09 -15.33 -21.78
N ILE A 99 -0.85 -14.85 -21.91
CA ILE A 99 0.35 -15.53 -21.45
C ILE A 99 0.62 -15.12 -20.00
N PRO A 100 0.61 -16.03 -19.02
CA PRO A 100 0.88 -15.69 -17.63
C PRO A 100 2.38 -15.42 -17.41
N TYR A 101 2.70 -14.51 -16.49
CA TYR A 101 4.05 -14.23 -16.02
C TYR A 101 4.01 -13.75 -14.58
N ASN A 102 5.14 -13.88 -13.89
CA ASN A 102 5.30 -13.30 -12.55
C ASN A 102 6.05 -11.98 -12.65
N GLN A 103 5.61 -11.00 -11.87
CA GLN A 103 6.33 -9.76 -11.64
C GLN A 103 6.81 -9.73 -10.20
N HIS A 104 8.10 -9.53 -9.99
CA HIS A 104 8.68 -9.28 -8.69
C HIS A 104 8.66 -7.77 -8.42
N VAL A 105 8.16 -7.38 -7.26
CA VAL A 105 8.14 -5.97 -6.86
C VAL A 105 8.79 -5.82 -5.50
N VAL A 106 9.75 -4.89 -5.43
CA VAL A 106 10.39 -4.46 -4.19
C VAL A 106 10.22 -2.96 -4.04
N SER A 107 9.72 -2.53 -2.89
CA SER A 107 9.66 -1.13 -2.51
C SER A 107 10.45 -0.88 -1.24
N ARG A 108 11.03 0.31 -1.13
CA ARG A 108 11.70 0.78 0.07
C ARG A 108 11.19 2.16 0.39
N ARG A 109 10.99 2.44 1.66
CA ARG A 109 10.52 3.71 2.14
C ARG A 109 11.40 4.23 3.24
N THR A 110 11.67 5.52 3.22
CA THR A 110 12.20 6.26 4.35
C THR A 110 11.32 7.48 4.57
N VAL A 111 10.78 7.64 5.78
CA VAL A 111 10.08 8.86 6.20
C VAL A 111 10.94 9.53 7.25
N ASN A 112 11.26 10.80 7.03
CA ASN A 112 11.97 11.67 7.95
C ASN A 112 11.17 12.96 8.10
N ASP A 113 10.45 13.09 9.21
CA ASP A 113 9.51 14.20 9.45
C ASP A 113 8.49 14.36 8.30
N GLU A 114 8.56 15.45 7.54
CA GLU A 114 7.68 15.71 6.38
C GLU A 114 8.20 15.13 5.07
N ASP A 115 9.45 14.65 5.06
CA ASP A 115 10.12 14.16 3.86
C ASP A 115 9.90 12.66 3.72
N THR A 116 9.41 12.24 2.57
CA THR A 116 9.28 10.83 2.19
C THR A 116 10.15 10.54 0.99
N PHE A 117 11.08 9.59 1.16
CA PHE A 117 11.78 8.94 0.06
C PHE A 117 11.17 7.55 -0.15
N PHE A 118 10.78 7.24 -1.39
CA PHE A 118 10.20 5.96 -1.75
C PHE A 118 10.85 5.43 -3.02
N GLU A 119 11.40 4.23 -2.95
CA GLU A 119 11.95 3.52 -4.10
C GLU A 119 11.02 2.34 -4.43
N THR A 120 10.80 2.09 -5.71
CA THR A 120 10.07 0.90 -6.17
C THR A 120 10.75 0.33 -7.39
N THR A 121 11.00 -0.96 -7.38
CA THR A 121 11.51 -1.73 -8.52
C THR A 121 10.52 -2.84 -8.84
N ALA A 122 10.08 -2.89 -10.09
CA ALA A 122 9.14 -3.88 -10.60
C ALA A 122 9.75 -4.58 -11.83
N VAL A 123 9.99 -5.88 -11.72
CA VAL A 123 10.71 -6.67 -12.73
C VAL A 123 9.91 -7.91 -13.10
N SER A 124 9.80 -8.15 -14.40
CA SER A 124 9.18 -9.34 -14.98
C SER A 124 9.78 -9.63 -16.35
N ALA A 125 9.23 -10.63 -17.05
CA ALA A 125 9.57 -10.90 -18.45
C ALA A 125 9.21 -9.74 -19.40
N PHE A 126 8.27 -8.87 -19.04
CA PHE A 126 7.72 -7.82 -19.94
C PHE A 126 7.92 -6.39 -19.43
N VAL A 127 8.03 -6.22 -18.11
CA VAL A 127 8.15 -4.93 -17.44
C VAL A 127 9.44 -4.91 -16.64
N LYS A 128 10.24 -3.86 -16.84
CA LYS A 128 11.40 -3.55 -16.03
C LYS A 128 11.36 -2.06 -15.72
N SER A 129 10.83 -1.71 -14.56
CA SER A 129 10.64 -0.33 -14.13
C SER A 129 11.23 -0.14 -12.75
N SER A 130 11.85 1.00 -12.53
CA SER A 130 12.33 1.39 -11.21
C SER A 130 12.22 2.90 -11.06
N GLU A 131 11.74 3.35 -9.91
CA GLU A 131 11.57 4.77 -9.63
C GLU A 131 11.97 5.09 -8.19
N GLN A 132 12.63 6.24 -8.02
CA GLN A 132 12.83 6.90 -6.75
C GLN A 132 11.96 8.14 -6.70
N ARG A 133 11.17 8.26 -5.64
CA ARG A 133 10.24 9.35 -5.39
C ARG A 133 10.68 10.08 -4.14
N TYR A 134 10.75 11.40 -4.23
CA TYR A 134 10.94 12.26 -3.06
C TYR A 134 9.75 13.22 -2.97
N VAL A 135 9.07 13.18 -1.83
CA VAL A 135 7.87 13.97 -1.56
C VAL A 135 8.06 14.73 -0.27
N ASN A 136 7.74 16.01 -0.28
CA ASN A 136 7.55 16.83 0.92
C ASN A 136 6.42 17.84 0.71
N SER A 137 6.24 18.78 1.64
CA SER A 137 5.18 19.79 1.59
C SER A 137 5.17 20.63 0.29
N ASN A 138 6.31 20.79 -0.38
CA ASN A 138 6.47 21.67 -1.54
C ASN A 138 6.98 20.99 -2.82
N SER A 139 7.47 19.76 -2.75
CA SER A 139 8.17 19.09 -3.85
C SER A 139 7.67 17.67 -4.08
N TYR A 140 7.47 17.32 -5.35
CA TYR A 140 7.08 16.00 -5.81
C TYR A 140 8.04 15.61 -6.94
N LEU A 141 9.13 14.94 -6.58
CA LEU A 141 10.23 14.63 -7.49
C LEU A 141 10.23 13.14 -7.78
N VAL A 142 10.39 12.79 -9.05
CA VAL A 142 10.50 11.39 -9.50
C VAL A 142 11.78 11.25 -10.31
N ARG A 143 12.60 10.27 -9.96
CA ARG A 143 13.79 9.88 -10.69
C ARG A 143 13.59 8.48 -11.23
N TYR A 144 13.79 8.31 -12.52
CA TYR A 144 13.59 7.03 -13.21
C TYR A 144 14.89 6.23 -13.22
N GLY A 145 14.79 4.94 -12.95
CA GLY A 145 15.91 4.01 -13.01
C GLY A 145 16.12 3.46 -14.42
N TYR A 146 17.36 3.12 -14.73
CA TYR A 146 17.77 2.42 -15.95
C TYR A 146 18.57 1.17 -15.59
N ASP A 147 18.81 0.31 -16.58
CA ASP A 147 19.43 -1.02 -16.39
C ASP A 147 18.75 -1.85 -15.27
N VAL A 148 17.42 -1.73 -15.20
CA VAL A 148 16.62 -2.32 -14.14
C VAL A 148 16.68 -3.85 -14.17
N SER A 149 16.95 -4.45 -13.02
CA SER A 149 16.98 -5.89 -12.79
C SER A 149 16.48 -6.23 -11.38
N GLU A 150 16.35 -7.52 -11.07
CA GLU A 150 16.01 -7.98 -9.71
C GLU A 150 17.04 -7.52 -8.66
N ASN A 151 18.27 -7.24 -9.08
CA ASN A 151 19.34 -6.75 -8.21
C ASN A 151 19.29 -5.23 -8.00
N GLY A 152 18.32 -4.53 -8.60
CA GLY A 152 18.15 -3.08 -8.52
C GLY A 152 18.29 -2.37 -9.87
N ALA A 153 18.46 -1.05 -9.79
CA ALA A 153 18.54 -0.16 -10.94
C ALA A 153 19.62 0.92 -10.72
N ASN A 154 20.10 1.47 -11.83
CA ASN A 154 20.97 2.65 -11.82
C ASN A 154 20.13 3.93 -11.92
N TYR A 155 20.67 5.04 -11.39
CA TYR A 155 19.98 6.33 -11.37
C TYR A 155 20.93 7.47 -11.71
N GLU A 156 20.45 8.42 -12.51
CA GLU A 156 21.19 9.64 -12.84
C GLU A 156 20.52 10.89 -12.23
N ASN A 157 21.33 11.81 -11.71
CA ASN A 157 20.84 13.08 -11.17
C ASN A 157 20.23 13.99 -12.26
N SER A 158 20.57 13.78 -13.52
CA SER A 158 20.03 14.50 -14.69
C SER A 158 18.59 14.07 -15.04
N GLN A 159 18.12 12.91 -14.54
CA GLN A 159 16.83 12.32 -14.89
C GLN A 159 15.77 12.48 -13.79
N VAL A 160 15.61 13.71 -13.29
CA VAL A 160 14.59 14.05 -12.30
C VAL A 160 13.46 14.80 -12.97
N ALA A 161 12.25 14.25 -12.89
CA ALA A 161 11.01 14.91 -13.26
C ALA A 161 10.37 15.58 -12.04
N VAL A 162 9.88 16.80 -12.24
CA VAL A 162 9.15 17.57 -11.23
C VAL A 162 7.65 17.48 -11.52
N PHE A 163 6.86 17.11 -10.51
CA PHE A 163 5.41 16.99 -10.60
C PHE A 163 4.73 18.11 -9.84
N SER A 164 3.55 18.52 -10.30
CA SER A 164 2.58 19.15 -9.42
C SER A 164 2.00 18.10 -8.46
N LYS A 165 1.49 18.54 -7.30
CA LYS A 165 0.78 17.68 -6.34
C LYS A 165 -0.30 16.84 -7.02
N GLU A 166 -1.10 17.49 -7.87
CA GLU A 166 -2.19 16.85 -8.60
C GLU A 166 -1.69 15.79 -9.58
N ASN A 167 -0.67 16.08 -10.39
CA ASN A 167 -0.12 15.11 -11.34
C ASN A 167 0.51 13.91 -10.63
N TYR A 168 1.16 14.15 -9.49
CA TYR A 168 1.72 13.08 -8.66
C TYR A 168 0.62 12.16 -8.11
N LEU A 169 -0.41 12.73 -7.49
CA LEU A 169 -1.55 11.96 -6.97
C LEU A 169 -2.36 11.27 -8.09
N ASN A 170 -2.47 11.87 -9.28
CA ASN A 170 -3.16 11.23 -10.41
C ASN A 170 -2.45 9.96 -10.86
N ARG A 171 -1.11 9.95 -10.74
CA ARG A 171 -0.27 8.81 -11.10
C ARG A 171 -0.22 7.74 -10.01
N TYR A 172 0.01 8.12 -8.76
CA TYR A 172 0.27 7.16 -7.69
C TYR A 172 -0.92 6.94 -6.75
N GLY A 173 -1.77 7.96 -6.56
CA GLY A 173 -2.94 7.92 -5.67
C GLY A 173 -2.67 8.33 -4.22
N HIS A 174 -1.41 8.43 -3.81
CA HIS A 174 -0.98 8.62 -2.42
C HIS A 174 0.45 9.16 -2.35
N PHE A 175 0.86 9.66 -1.19
CA PHE A 175 2.21 10.20 -0.95
C PHE A 175 3.21 9.19 -0.39
N ASN A 176 2.78 7.95 -0.16
CA ASN A 176 3.57 6.92 0.52
C ASN A 176 4.01 7.31 1.95
N ARG A 177 3.40 8.30 2.60
CA ARG A 177 3.70 8.70 3.99
C ARG A 177 3.00 7.85 5.04
N ASP A 178 1.92 7.17 4.66
CA ASP A 178 1.04 6.45 5.59
C ASP A 178 1.59 5.10 6.02
N LEU A 179 1.09 4.56 7.14
CA LEU A 179 1.50 3.22 7.61
C LEU A 179 1.35 2.18 6.50
N PHE A 180 0.20 2.20 5.83
CA PHE A 180 -0.15 1.34 4.72
C PHE A 180 -0.32 2.14 3.42
N ASN A 181 -0.15 1.48 2.28
CA ASN A 181 -0.58 2.02 0.98
C ASN A 181 -2.12 1.99 0.82
N TYR A 182 -2.83 1.35 1.77
CA TYR A 182 -4.27 1.30 1.81
C TYR A 182 -4.88 2.45 2.60
N VAL A 183 -6.07 2.84 2.17
CA VAL A 183 -6.91 3.77 2.91
C VAL A 183 -7.50 3.07 4.13
N ILE A 184 -7.26 3.63 5.31
CA ILE A 184 -7.76 3.19 6.61
C ILE A 184 -8.79 4.21 7.10
N ASN A 185 -10.07 3.86 7.01
CA ASN A 185 -11.17 4.67 7.49
C ASN A 185 -12.42 3.81 7.74
N ASP A 186 -13.54 4.45 8.08
CA ASP A 186 -14.80 3.77 8.36
C ASP A 186 -15.41 3.06 7.14
N TYR A 187 -15.05 3.46 5.93
CA TYR A 187 -15.52 2.82 4.69
C TYR A 187 -14.70 1.57 4.36
N SER A 188 -13.41 1.59 4.68
CA SER A 188 -12.51 0.48 4.39
C SER A 188 -12.49 -0.58 5.48
N PHE A 189 -12.73 -0.27 6.75
CA PHE A 189 -12.74 -1.28 7.82
C PHE A 189 -13.93 -2.23 7.72
N VAL A 190 -13.68 -3.54 7.72
CA VAL A 190 -14.74 -4.58 7.78
C VAL A 190 -14.71 -5.32 9.12
N SER A 191 -13.55 -5.88 9.48
CA SER A 191 -13.39 -6.60 10.75
C SER A 191 -11.92 -6.66 11.16
N GLY A 192 -11.69 -6.91 12.45
CA GLY A 192 -10.38 -7.26 12.98
C GLY A 192 -10.49 -8.41 13.98
N GLU A 193 -9.37 -9.06 14.23
CA GLU A 193 -9.23 -10.07 15.27
C GLU A 193 -7.84 -9.98 15.92
N PHE A 194 -7.79 -10.30 17.20
CA PHE A 194 -6.54 -10.50 17.92
C PHE A 194 -6.01 -11.90 17.63
N VAL A 195 -4.76 -12.00 17.18
CA VAL A 195 -4.12 -13.25 16.78
C VAL A 195 -3.28 -13.82 17.92
N SER A 196 -2.39 -13.01 18.50
CA SER A 196 -1.49 -13.45 19.56
C SER A 196 -0.80 -12.27 20.23
N GLN A 197 -0.26 -12.50 21.43
CA GLN A 197 0.65 -11.60 22.09
C GLN A 197 1.92 -12.36 22.44
N ASP A 198 3.08 -11.79 22.10
CA ASP A 198 4.38 -12.35 22.44
C ASP A 198 5.39 -11.22 22.66
N ASN A 199 6.22 -11.34 23.71
CA ASN A 199 7.28 -10.37 24.02
C ASN A 199 6.82 -8.89 24.06
N GLY A 200 5.61 -8.62 24.56
CA GLY A 200 5.05 -7.26 24.64
C GLY A 200 4.51 -6.71 23.32
N LEU A 201 4.51 -7.53 22.25
CA LEU A 201 3.94 -7.21 20.95
C LEU A 201 2.59 -7.90 20.76
N TYR A 202 1.63 -7.17 20.22
CA TYR A 202 0.28 -7.62 19.94
C TYR A 202 0.12 -7.76 18.43
N LYS A 203 -0.35 -8.93 18.00
CA LYS A 203 -0.61 -9.24 16.59
C LYS A 203 -2.10 -9.27 16.33
N PHE A 204 -2.50 -8.60 15.27
CA PHE A 204 -3.87 -8.50 14.79
C PHE A 204 -3.95 -8.88 13.32
N HIS A 205 -5.11 -9.37 12.92
CA HIS A 205 -5.47 -9.59 11.54
C HIS A 205 -6.71 -8.76 11.22
N PHE A 206 -6.70 -8.05 10.09
CA PHE A 206 -7.78 -7.19 9.65
C PHE A 206 -8.25 -7.55 8.25
N ILE A 207 -9.55 -7.46 8.04
CA ILE A 207 -10.19 -7.52 6.73
C ILE A 207 -10.68 -6.12 6.39
N LEU A 208 -10.33 -5.66 5.18
CA LEU A 208 -10.77 -4.38 4.65
C LEU A 208 -11.62 -4.56 3.38
N ASN A 209 -12.49 -3.59 3.12
CA ASN A 209 -13.25 -3.49 1.89
C ASN A 209 -12.32 -3.00 0.76
N PRO A 210 -12.05 -3.83 -0.27
CA PRO A 210 -11.11 -3.49 -1.33
C PRO A 210 -11.55 -2.28 -2.16
N ASP A 211 -12.86 -2.02 -2.30
CA ASP A 211 -13.42 -0.92 -3.08
C ASP A 211 -13.07 0.46 -2.49
N TYR A 212 -12.65 0.50 -1.22
CA TYR A 212 -12.20 1.72 -0.55
C TYR A 212 -10.71 1.64 -0.20
N ALA A 213 -10.27 0.52 0.37
CA ALA A 213 -8.90 0.37 0.88
C ALA A 213 -7.85 0.48 -0.23
N ALA A 214 -8.06 -0.18 -1.37
CA ALA A 214 -7.06 -0.29 -2.43
C ALA A 214 -7.32 0.65 -3.62
N GLU A 215 -8.41 1.42 -3.58
CA GLU A 215 -8.87 2.23 -4.71
C GLU A 215 -7.88 3.32 -5.11
N ALA A 216 -7.23 3.98 -4.14
CA ALA A 216 -6.15 4.92 -4.46
C ALA A 216 -4.91 4.20 -5.00
N TYR A 217 -4.54 3.08 -4.37
CA TYR A 217 -3.33 2.31 -4.68
C TYR A 217 -3.36 1.68 -6.08
N LYS A 218 -4.54 1.38 -6.63
CA LYS A 218 -4.70 0.81 -7.98
C LYS A 218 -4.03 1.67 -9.07
N ARG A 219 -3.89 2.98 -8.84
CA ARG A 219 -3.20 3.91 -9.74
C ARG A 219 -1.72 3.59 -9.87
N GLU A 220 -1.02 3.47 -8.74
CA GLU A 220 0.39 3.08 -8.71
C GLU A 220 0.58 1.69 -9.33
N VAL A 221 -0.32 0.74 -9.02
CA VAL A 221 -0.21 -0.62 -9.58
C VAL A 221 -0.35 -0.62 -11.10
N ALA A 222 -1.35 0.07 -11.64
CA ALA A 222 -1.53 0.15 -13.09
C ALA A 222 -0.33 0.84 -13.77
N TYR A 223 0.15 1.94 -13.20
CA TYR A 223 1.27 2.69 -13.75
C TYR A 223 2.58 1.88 -13.73
N MET A 224 2.96 1.32 -12.57
CA MET A 224 4.19 0.54 -12.42
C MET A 224 4.14 -0.79 -13.18
N GLY A 225 2.95 -1.35 -13.35
CA GLY A 225 2.70 -2.54 -14.15
C GLY A 225 2.63 -2.30 -15.66
N GLY A 226 2.67 -1.03 -16.12
CA GLY A 226 2.50 -0.69 -17.53
C GLY A 226 1.12 -1.04 -18.09
N ALA A 227 0.10 -1.10 -17.24
CA ALA A 227 -1.25 -1.50 -17.59
C ALA A 227 -2.06 -0.34 -18.20
N SER A 228 -2.95 -0.67 -19.14
CA SER A 228 -3.87 0.30 -19.77
C SER A 228 -5.19 0.49 -19.00
N SER A 229 -5.42 -0.31 -17.96
CA SER A 229 -6.61 -0.25 -17.09
C SER A 229 -6.23 -0.48 -15.63
N TYR A 230 -7.11 -0.11 -14.71
CA TYR A 230 -6.88 -0.34 -13.29
C TYR A 230 -7.19 -1.79 -12.89
N PRO A 231 -6.39 -2.38 -11.96
CA PRO A 231 -6.67 -3.71 -11.41
C PRO A 231 -7.92 -3.69 -10.52
N ILE A 232 -8.49 -4.87 -10.28
CA ILE A 232 -9.63 -5.05 -9.36
C ILE A 232 -9.14 -5.81 -8.13
N PHE A 233 -9.20 -5.18 -6.97
CA PHE A 233 -8.88 -5.87 -5.73
C PHE A 233 -10.10 -6.67 -5.27
N SER A 234 -9.96 -8.00 -5.16
CA SER A 234 -11.06 -8.88 -4.73
C SER A 234 -11.08 -9.11 -3.22
N LYS A 235 -9.96 -8.85 -2.54
CA LYS A 235 -9.78 -9.01 -1.10
C LYS A 235 -8.66 -8.10 -0.62
N THR A 236 -8.83 -7.52 0.56
CA THR A 236 -7.79 -6.74 1.24
C THR A 236 -7.68 -7.20 2.68
N GLU A 237 -6.48 -7.61 3.08
CA GLU A 237 -6.18 -8.05 4.44
C GLU A 237 -4.88 -7.42 4.93
N LEU A 238 -4.80 -7.24 6.24
CA LEU A 238 -3.64 -6.66 6.91
C LEU A 238 -3.32 -7.46 8.16
N ASP A 239 -2.08 -7.92 8.26
CA ASP A 239 -1.51 -8.31 9.55
C ASP A 239 -0.83 -7.09 10.16
N LEU A 240 -1.06 -6.87 11.45
CA LEU A 240 -0.50 -5.72 12.18
C LEU A 240 0.13 -6.21 13.48
N THR A 241 1.40 -5.92 13.67
CA THR A 241 2.10 -6.10 14.94
C THR A 241 2.38 -4.72 15.55
N ILE A 242 1.89 -4.47 16.76
CA ILE A 242 2.14 -3.24 17.52
C ILE A 242 2.68 -3.55 18.90
N ASP A 243 3.37 -2.59 19.52
CA ASP A 243 3.62 -2.59 20.96
C ASP A 243 2.41 -2.06 21.75
N SER A 244 2.55 -2.01 23.09
CA SER A 244 1.51 -1.50 23.99
C SER A 244 1.16 -0.01 23.79
N SER A 245 1.97 0.73 23.03
CA SER A 245 1.81 2.15 22.74
C SER A 245 1.27 2.39 21.33
N TYR A 246 0.71 1.36 20.69
CA TYR A 246 0.19 1.38 19.31
C TYR A 246 1.26 1.56 18.23
N LYS A 247 2.55 1.53 18.58
CA LYS A 247 3.61 1.67 17.59
C LYS A 247 3.80 0.38 16.81
N ALA A 248 3.61 0.47 15.50
CA ALA A 248 3.90 -0.59 14.55
C ALA A 248 5.37 -1.01 14.57
N GLN A 249 5.63 -2.32 14.44
CA GLN A 249 6.95 -2.92 14.35
C GLN A 249 7.22 -3.49 12.95
#